data_AF-A0A1A7KEY0-F1
#
_entry.id   AF-A0A1A7KEY0-F1
#
_cell.length_a   1.000
_cell.length_b   1.000
_cell.length_c   1.000
_cell.angle_alpha   90.00
_cell.angle_beta   90.00
_cell.angle_gamma   90.00
#
_symmetry.space_group_name_H-M   'P 1'
#
loop_
_entity.id
_entity.type
_entity.pdbx_description
1 polymer ?
#
loop_
_entity_poly.entity_id
_entity_poly.type
_entity_poly.pdbx_seq_one_letter_code
_entity_poly.pdbx_strand_id
1 'polypeptide(L)'
;MKLDIKTLLIFFLFFISCQKSSDIKGVWKNCGDDSEFSDILVFDDLYNFVRNDTVFSKKDSAIATIQKISFEYGEKKLYLKSINNHKIYRFCKK
;
A
#
# COMPACT_ATOMS: atom_id res chain seq x y z
N MET A 1 -43.23 13.46 2.96
CA MET A 1 -42.19 12.62 2.33
C MET A 1 -41.69 11.64 3.38
N LYS A 2 -42.12 10.38 3.36
CA LYS A 2 -41.73 9.38 4.36
C LYS A 2 -40.33 8.87 3.97
N LEU A 3 -39.30 9.26 4.70
CA LEU A 3 -37.98 8.65 4.54
C LEU A 3 -38.06 7.22 5.04
N ASP A 4 -37.93 6.26 4.12
CA ASP A 4 -37.92 4.84 4.42
C ASP A 4 -36.59 4.49 5.13
N ILE A 5 -36.69 3.92 6.34
CA ILE A 5 -35.55 3.51 7.17
C ILE A 5 -34.60 2.57 6.43
N LYS A 6 -35.10 1.81 5.44
CA LYS A 6 -34.28 0.89 4.64
C LYS A 6 -33.28 1.62 3.73
N THR A 7 -33.56 2.84 3.30
CA THR A 7 -32.65 3.63 2.46
C THR A 7 -31.49 4.21 3.27
N LEU A 8 -31.64 4.36 4.59
CA LEU A 8 -30.61 4.90 5.47
C LEU A 8 -29.46 3.91 5.74
N LEU A 9 -29.75 2.60 5.74
CA LEU A 9 -28.76 1.55 6.02
C LEU A 9 -27.72 1.36 4.91
N ILE A 10 -28.07 1.67 3.66
CA ILE A 10 -27.15 1.51 2.51
C ILE A 10 -26.07 2.60 2.51
N PHE A 11 -26.35 3.77 3.11
CA PHE A 11 -25.39 4.87 3.16
C PHE A 11 -24.26 4.65 4.19
N PHE A 12 -24.47 3.78 5.18
CA PHE A 12 -23.49 3.52 6.25
C PHE A 12 -22.35 2.59 5.83
N LEU A 13 -22.46 1.90 4.68
CA LEU A 13 -21.44 0.97 4.19
C LEU A 13 -20.24 1.65 3.52
N PHE A 14 -20.27 2.97 3.30
CA PHE A 14 -19.15 3.72 2.69
C PHE A 14 -18.08 4.20 3.68
N PHE A 15 -18.22 3.96 4.99
CA PHE A 15 -17.36 4.56 6.02
C PHE A 15 -16.35 3.62 6.71
N ILE A 16 -16.07 2.44 6.17
CA ILE A 16 -15.12 1.49 6.81
C ILE A 16 -13.94 1.17 5.90
N SER A 17 -13.12 2.17 5.59
CA SER A 17 -11.69 1.92 5.41
C SER A 17 -10.88 3.16 5.76
N CYS A 18 -10.79 3.44 7.06
CA CYS A 18 -9.68 4.23 7.58
C CYS A 18 -8.54 3.24 7.82
N GLN A 19 -7.81 2.85 6.77
CA GLN A 19 -6.59 2.09 6.94
C GLN A 19 -5.57 2.99 7.64
N LYS A 20 -5.16 2.57 8.84
CA LYS A 20 -4.03 3.14 9.58
C LYS A 20 -2.88 3.31 8.60
N SER A 21 -2.31 4.52 8.51
CA SER A 21 -1.06 4.75 7.81
C SER A 21 -0.05 3.74 8.32
N SER A 22 0.27 2.75 7.50
CA SER A 22 1.27 1.78 7.87
C SER A 22 2.61 2.52 7.91
N ASP A 23 3.29 2.50 9.05
CA ASP A 23 4.62 3.07 9.18
C ASP A 23 5.60 2.23 8.36
N ILE A 24 5.70 2.54 7.08
CA ILE A 24 6.57 1.85 6.14
C ILE A 24 7.94 2.53 6.00
N LYS A 25 8.24 3.56 6.80
CA LYS A 25 9.48 4.32 6.69
C LYS A 25 10.72 3.44 6.73
N GLY A 26 11.72 3.75 5.92
CA GLY A 26 13.04 3.10 5.87
C GLY A 26 13.24 2.24 4.62
N VAL A 27 14.25 1.35 4.68
CA VAL A 27 14.71 0.58 3.51
C VAL A 27 13.98 -0.76 3.43
N TRP A 28 13.60 -1.15 2.21
CA TRP A 28 12.96 -2.40 1.90
C TRP A 28 13.63 -3.02 0.68
N LYS A 29 14.08 -4.26 0.80
CA LYS A 29 14.77 -4.98 -0.26
C LYS A 29 13.84 -6.00 -0.90
N ASN A 30 13.86 -6.13 -2.22
CA ASN A 30 13.16 -7.19 -2.93
C ASN A 30 13.59 -8.55 -2.34
N CYS A 31 12.61 -9.35 -1.97
CA CYS A 31 12.78 -10.71 -1.47
C CYS A 31 11.78 -11.69 -2.13
N GLY A 32 11.28 -11.34 -3.31
CA GLY A 32 10.55 -12.21 -4.23
C GLY A 32 11.41 -12.65 -5.41
N ASP A 33 10.79 -13.34 -6.37
CA ASP A 33 11.49 -13.95 -7.50
C ASP A 33 11.89 -12.93 -8.58
N ASP A 34 11.03 -11.93 -8.86
CA ASP A 34 11.29 -10.84 -9.81
C ASP A 34 10.62 -9.54 -9.32
N SER A 35 11.25 -8.36 -9.54
CA SER A 35 10.56 -7.07 -9.42
C SER A 35 10.63 -6.22 -10.67
N GLU A 36 9.48 -5.64 -11.06
CA GLU A 36 9.44 -4.52 -12.01
C GLU A 36 9.99 -3.21 -11.39
N PHE A 37 10.06 -3.17 -10.07
CA PHE A 37 10.67 -2.08 -9.32
C PHE A 37 12.19 -2.28 -9.16
N SER A 38 12.85 -1.26 -8.61
CA SER A 38 14.21 -1.40 -8.09
C SER A 38 14.28 -2.47 -7.00
N ASP A 39 15.41 -3.19 -6.95
CA ASP A 39 15.71 -4.16 -5.88
C ASP A 39 15.64 -3.55 -4.48
N ILE A 40 15.78 -2.22 -4.36
CA ILE A 40 15.72 -1.49 -3.09
C ILE A 40 14.71 -0.35 -3.21
N LEU A 41 13.76 -0.34 -2.29
CA LEU A 41 12.83 0.76 -2.09
C LEU A 41 13.16 1.46 -0.77
N VAL A 42 13.38 2.76 -0.85
CA VAL A 42 13.57 3.62 0.33
C VAL A 42 12.30 4.45 0.48
N PHE A 43 11.65 4.32 1.65
CA PHE A 43 10.49 5.12 2.00
C PHE A 43 10.89 6.20 2.99
N ASP A 44 11.05 7.41 2.48
CA ASP A 44 11.39 8.63 3.19
C ASP A 44 10.89 9.85 2.40
N ASP A 45 11.23 11.05 2.85
CA ASP A 45 10.78 12.29 2.21
C ASP A 45 11.52 12.61 0.89
N LEU A 46 12.52 11.79 0.49
CA LEU A 46 13.40 12.04 -0.66
C LEU A 46 13.18 11.07 -1.83
N TYR A 47 12.77 9.83 -1.56
CA TYR A 47 12.72 8.76 -2.57
C TYR A 47 11.31 8.29 -2.90
N ASN A 48 10.64 7.60 -1.97
CA ASN A 48 9.27 7.12 -2.16
C ASN A 48 8.43 7.49 -0.94
N PHE A 49 7.21 7.92 -1.18
CA PHE A 49 6.27 8.28 -0.12
C PHE A 49 4.90 7.65 -0.35
N VAL A 50 4.10 7.57 0.70
CA VAL A 50 2.77 6.94 0.66
C VAL A 50 1.69 7.98 0.92
N ARG A 51 0.67 8.01 0.06
CA ARG A 51 -0.59 8.72 0.32
C ARG A 51 -1.74 7.74 0.11
N ASN A 52 -2.58 7.52 1.12
CA ASN A 52 -3.75 6.63 1.03
C ASN A 52 -3.41 5.25 0.42
N ASP A 53 -2.42 4.57 1.00
CA ASP A 53 -1.88 3.28 0.54
C ASP A 53 -1.29 3.26 -0.87
N THR A 54 -1.24 4.39 -1.57
CA THR A 54 -0.60 4.50 -2.87
C THR A 54 0.84 4.95 -2.68
N VAL A 55 1.77 4.21 -3.27
CA VAL A 55 3.19 4.54 -3.32
C VAL A 55 3.44 5.47 -4.50
N PHE A 56 4.09 6.59 -4.21
CA PHE A 56 4.53 7.57 -5.17
C PHE A 56 6.06 7.60 -5.20
N SER A 57 6.60 7.73 -6.41
CA SER A 57 8.02 8.03 -6.59
C SER A 57 8.31 9.50 -6.24
N LYS A 58 9.60 9.85 -6.11
CA LYS A 58 10.07 11.23 -5.92
C LYS A 58 9.53 12.25 -6.94
N LYS A 59 9.05 11.79 -8.10
CA LYS A 59 8.46 12.63 -9.15
C LYS A 59 6.94 12.82 -8.99
N ASP A 60 6.39 12.43 -7.84
CA ASP A 60 4.94 12.39 -7.54
C ASP A 60 4.12 11.53 -8.52
N SER A 61 4.78 10.59 -9.20
CA SER A 61 4.11 9.59 -10.02
C SER A 61 3.75 8.39 -9.15
N ALA A 62 2.46 8.01 -9.13
CA ALA A 62 2.03 6.77 -8.53
C ALA A 62 2.73 5.59 -9.22
N ILE A 63 3.17 4.60 -8.46
CA ILE A 63 3.87 3.41 -9.00
C ILE A 63 3.30 2.09 -8.48
N ALA A 64 2.69 2.10 -7.30
CA ALA A 64 2.11 0.90 -6.70
C ALA A 64 1.05 1.24 -5.66
N THR A 65 0.29 0.24 -5.23
CA THR A 65 -0.52 0.30 -4.00
C THR A 65 -0.03 -0.72 -2.99
N ILE A 66 -0.10 -0.38 -1.71
CA ILE A 66 0.19 -1.27 -0.59
C ILE A 66 -0.99 -2.24 -0.49
N GLN A 67 -0.73 -3.51 -0.81
CA GLN A 67 -1.76 -4.54 -0.70
C GLN A 67 -1.84 -5.10 0.72
N LYS A 68 -0.67 -5.38 1.32
CA LYS A 68 -0.59 -5.84 2.71
C LYS A 68 0.80 -5.58 3.28
N ILE A 69 0.87 -5.49 4.60
CA ILE A 69 2.09 -5.59 5.37
C ILE A 69 1.91 -6.73 6.35
N SER A 70 2.82 -7.69 6.34
CA SER A 70 2.80 -8.83 7.24
C SER A 70 4.09 -8.94 8.03
N PHE A 71 4.02 -9.67 9.15
CA PHE A 71 5.18 -10.09 9.92
C PHE A 71 5.24 -11.61 9.88
N GLU A 72 6.16 -12.16 9.09
CA GLU A 72 6.25 -13.60 8.81
C GLU A 72 7.69 -14.05 9.05
N TYR A 73 7.88 -15.13 9.79
CA TYR A 73 9.20 -15.70 10.10
C TYR A 73 10.19 -14.71 10.73
N GLY A 74 9.70 -13.77 11.55
CA GLY A 74 10.53 -12.78 12.22
C GLY A 74 10.88 -11.54 11.38
N GLU A 75 10.42 -11.45 10.13
CA GLU A 75 10.68 -10.32 9.25
C GLU A 75 9.39 -9.59 8.85
N LYS A 76 9.46 -8.24 8.79
CA LYS A 76 8.39 -7.42 8.19
C LYS A 76 8.47 -7.54 6.67
N LYS A 77 7.32 -7.84 6.05
CA LYS A 77 7.16 -7.97 4.60
C LYS A 77 6.14 -6.95 4.09
N LEU A 78 6.48 -6.28 3.01
CA LEU A 78 5.67 -5.31 2.28
C LEU A 78 5.29 -5.90 0.93
N TYR A 79 3.99 -5.90 0.63
CA TYR A 79 3.45 -6.40 -0.62
C TYR A 79 2.88 -5.24 -1.41
N LEU A 80 3.51 -4.95 -2.55
CA LEU A 80 3.16 -3.85 -3.43
C LEU A 80 2.51 -4.38 -4.70
N LYS A 81 1.31 -3.91 -5.02
CA LYS A 81 0.66 -4.17 -6.30
C LYS A 81 1.06 -3.07 -7.29
N SER A 82 1.77 -3.42 -8.36
CA SER A 82 2.14 -2.47 -9.41
C SER A 82 0.90 -1.89 -10.07
N ILE A 83 0.90 -0.58 -10.35
CA ILE A 83 -0.19 0.03 -11.12
C ILE A 83 -0.07 -0.27 -12.61
N ASN A 84 1.13 -0.60 -13.10
CA ASN A 84 1.39 -0.82 -14.53
C ASN A 84 0.92 -2.20 -14.97
N ASN A 85 1.30 -3.24 -14.22
CA ASN A 85 1.05 -4.63 -14.62
C ASN A 85 0.16 -5.40 -13.63
N HIS A 86 -0.29 -4.75 -12.55
CA HIS A 86 -1.15 -5.33 -11.51
C HIS A 86 -0.60 -6.57 -10.79
N LYS A 87 0.68 -6.91 -10.99
CA LYS A 87 1.37 -7.97 -10.25
C LYS A 87 1.75 -7.50 -8.86
N ILE A 88 1.91 -8.47 -7.96
CA ILE A 88 2.24 -8.24 -6.56
C ILE A 88 3.72 -8.57 -6.35
N TYR A 89 4.44 -7.63 -5.77
CA TYR A 89 5.86 -7.69 -5.50
C TYR A 89 6.13 -7.68 -4.01
N ARG A 90 7.11 -8.45 -3.57
CA ARG A 90 7.39 -8.67 -2.15
C ARG A 90 8.73 -8.05 -1.75
N PHE A 91 8.69 -7.21 -0.73
CA PHE A 91 9.86 -6.58 -0.15
C PHE A 91 9.97 -6.90 1.33
N CYS A 92 11.20 -7.08 1.81
CA CYS A 92 11.51 -7.40 3.19
C CYS A 92 12.21 -6.21 3.83
N LYS A 93 11.88 -5.94 5.10
CA LYS A 93 12.52 -4.86 5.86
C LYS A 93 13.99 -5.17 6.09
N LYS A 94 14.85 -4.16 5.93
CA LYS A 94 16.26 -4.20 6.30
C LYS A 94 16.59 -3.16 7.35
#